data_AF-A0A7C2D264-F1
#
_entry.id   AF-A0A7C2D264-F1
#
_cell.length_a   1.000
_cell.length_b   1.000
_cell.length_c   1.000
_cell.angle_alpha   90.00
_cell.angle_beta   90.00
_cell.angle_gamma   90.00
#
_symmetry.space_group_name_H-M   'P 1'
#
loop_
_entity.id
_entity.type
_entity.pdbx_description
1 polymer ?
#
loop_
_entity_poly.entity_id
_entity_poly.type
_entity_poly.pdbx_seq_one_letter_code
_entity_poly.pdbx_strand_id
1 'polypeptide(L)'
;MPFDPARTGAGFVFPKELGFPGAIVGPNITPDPETGIGRWTDGEKIRAIREGISRDGRALFSLMPYRQFAKMSDEDIYSLVAYMNSRPPVKNPLPRTSLQFPVSVLNRFEPAPVLTPPQPPSPRDAVRYGGFLAGLACIQCHSELNKGKPVQGREFAGGHEFAVGQFIVRSANLTPDH
;
A
#
# COMPACT_ATOMS: atom_id res chain seq x y z
N MET A 1 -9.97 16.26 8.26
CA MET A 1 -9.94 15.89 9.69
C MET A 1 -8.50 16.01 10.17
N PRO A 2 -8.25 16.58 11.36
CA PRO A 2 -6.90 16.56 11.94
C PRO A 2 -6.46 15.11 12.18
N PHE A 3 -5.16 14.86 12.09
CA PHE A 3 -4.56 13.56 12.40
C PHE A 3 -4.78 13.24 13.89
N ASP A 4 -5.34 12.07 14.19
CA ASP A 4 -5.51 11.55 15.55
C ASP A 4 -4.54 10.38 15.78
N PRO A 5 -3.45 10.60 16.55
CA PRO A 5 -2.47 9.55 16.83
C PRO A 5 -3.07 8.30 17.48
N ALA A 6 -4.12 8.45 18.29
CA ALA A 6 -4.78 7.35 18.98
C ALA A 6 -5.56 6.44 18.02
N ARG A 7 -5.91 6.94 16.83
CA ARG A 7 -6.61 6.20 15.78
C ARG A 7 -5.73 5.78 14.61
N THR A 8 -4.40 5.91 14.73
CA THR A 8 -3.47 5.46 13.70
C THR A 8 -3.68 3.98 13.39
N GLY A 9 -3.97 3.67 12.12
CA GLY A 9 -4.25 2.30 11.66
C GLY A 9 -5.70 1.85 11.80
N ALA A 10 -6.60 2.67 12.35
CA ALA A 10 -8.01 2.31 12.53
C ALA A 10 -8.81 2.22 11.21
N GLY A 11 -8.20 2.59 10.08
CA GLY A 11 -8.83 2.54 8.76
C GLY A 11 -9.77 3.71 8.48
N PHE A 12 -10.20 3.82 7.21
CA PHE A 12 -11.12 4.85 6.73
C PHE A 12 -11.76 4.44 5.40
N VAL A 13 -12.88 5.08 5.06
CA VAL A 13 -13.54 4.94 3.75
C VAL A 13 -13.03 6.05 2.83
N PHE A 14 -12.57 5.70 1.63
CA PHE A 14 -12.17 6.72 0.66
C PHE A 14 -13.40 7.49 0.15
N PRO A 15 -13.30 8.83 0.00
CA PRO A 15 -14.36 9.63 -0.60
C PRO A 15 -14.71 9.13 -2.01
N LYS A 16 -16.00 9.12 -2.35
CA LYS A 16 -16.49 8.65 -3.66
C LYS A 16 -16.01 9.56 -4.80
N GLU A 17 -15.77 10.81 -4.48
CA GLU A 17 -15.34 11.89 -5.38
C GLU A 17 -13.95 11.62 -5.97
N LEU A 18 -13.17 10.72 -5.36
CA LEU A 18 -11.88 10.26 -5.91
C LEU A 18 -12.03 9.34 -7.14
N GLY A 19 -13.25 8.96 -7.51
CA GLY A 19 -13.51 8.29 -8.79
C GLY A 19 -12.96 6.86 -8.89
N PHE A 20 -12.69 6.21 -7.75
CA PHE A 20 -12.27 4.81 -7.75
C PHE A 20 -13.33 3.89 -8.38
N PRO A 21 -12.93 2.72 -8.93
CA PRO A 21 -13.84 1.77 -9.55
C PRO A 21 -14.64 0.98 -8.51
N GLY A 22 -15.40 1.67 -7.66
CA GLY A 22 -16.17 1.14 -6.54
C GLY A 22 -15.89 1.81 -5.21
N ALA A 23 -16.39 1.21 -4.13
CA ALA A 23 -16.13 1.68 -2.77
C ALA A 23 -14.80 1.12 -2.27
N ILE A 24 -13.81 1.98 -2.07
CA ILE A 24 -12.49 1.59 -1.55
C ILE A 24 -12.42 1.92 -0.06
N VAL A 25 -11.88 0.98 0.71
CA VAL A 25 -11.74 1.10 2.17
C VAL A 25 -10.32 0.72 2.55
N GLY A 26 -9.66 1.61 3.30
CA GLY A 26 -8.48 1.24 4.10
C GLY A 26 -8.98 0.52 5.36
N PRO A 27 -8.76 -0.80 5.50
CA PRO A 27 -9.31 -1.54 6.63
C PRO A 27 -8.63 -1.13 7.94
N ASN A 28 -9.26 -1.49 9.06
CA ASN A 28 -8.65 -1.38 10.38
C ASN A 28 -7.52 -2.43 10.51
N ILE A 29 -6.29 -1.97 10.68
CA ILE A 29 -5.07 -2.78 10.85
C ILE A 29 -4.55 -2.76 12.29
N THR A 30 -5.33 -2.24 13.24
CA THR A 30 -5.01 -2.37 14.67
C THR A 30 -5.26 -3.80 15.16
N PRO A 31 -4.69 -4.23 16.30
CA PRO A 31 -4.89 -5.58 16.82
C PRO A 31 -6.27 -5.78 17.48
N ASP A 32 -7.27 -4.94 17.17
CA ASP A 32 -8.64 -5.16 17.61
C ASP A 32 -9.17 -6.51 17.08
N PRO A 33 -9.73 -7.38 17.94
CA PRO A 33 -10.10 -8.74 17.54
C PRO A 33 -11.42 -8.81 16.76
N GLU A 34 -12.26 -7.77 16.77
CA GLU A 34 -13.57 -7.80 16.12
C GLU A 34 -13.56 -7.12 14.75
N THR A 35 -12.94 -5.95 14.69
CA THR A 35 -12.97 -5.04 13.54
C THR A 35 -11.60 -4.88 12.88
N GLY A 36 -10.52 -5.26 13.57
CA GLY A 36 -9.14 -5.16 13.10
C GLY A 36 -8.51 -6.50 12.67
N ILE A 37 -7.18 -6.57 12.80
CA ILE A 37 -6.36 -7.74 12.45
C ILE A 37 -5.96 -8.58 13.66
N GLY A 38 -6.55 -8.34 14.85
CA GLY A 38 -6.16 -9.03 16.10
C GLY A 38 -6.31 -10.54 16.08
N ARG A 39 -7.22 -11.08 15.24
CA ARG A 39 -7.40 -12.53 15.06
C ARG A 39 -6.63 -13.11 13.87
N TRP A 40 -5.88 -12.29 13.14
CA TRP A 40 -5.09 -12.77 12.01
C TRP A 40 -3.79 -13.34 12.57
N THR A 41 -3.39 -14.49 12.05
CA THR A 41 -2.06 -15.04 12.25
C THR A 41 -1.02 -14.12 11.60
N ASP A 42 0.22 -14.19 12.07
CA ASP A 42 1.29 -13.40 11.46
C ASP A 42 1.53 -13.82 10.00
N GLY A 43 1.39 -15.11 9.68
CA GLY A 43 1.43 -15.61 8.29
C GLY A 43 0.37 -15.00 7.38
N GLU A 44 -0.87 -14.80 7.86
CA GLU A 44 -1.92 -14.12 7.10
C GLU A 44 -1.60 -12.64 6.88
N LYS A 45 -1.01 -11.96 7.86
CA LYS A 45 -0.57 -10.56 7.73
C LYS A 45 0.58 -10.45 6.72
N ILE A 46 1.57 -11.34 6.82
CA ILE A 46 2.71 -11.42 5.89
C ILE A 46 2.21 -11.63 4.46
N ARG A 47 1.31 -12.60 4.26
CA ARG A 47 0.72 -12.87 2.93
C ARG A 47 -0.06 -11.67 2.39
N ALA A 48 -0.81 -10.98 3.23
CA ALA A 48 -1.51 -9.77 2.82
C ALA A 48 -0.54 -8.64 2.41
N ILE A 49 0.57 -8.48 3.14
CA ILE A 49 1.57 -7.45 2.86
C ILE A 49 2.37 -7.77 1.61
N ARG A 50 2.86 -9.01 1.46
CA ARG A 50 3.74 -9.40 0.36
C ARG A 50 2.99 -9.72 -0.92
N GLU A 51 1.88 -10.44 -0.82
CA GLU A 51 1.21 -11.03 -1.98
C GLU A 51 -0.09 -10.32 -2.33
N GLY A 52 -0.60 -9.43 -1.46
CA GLY A 52 -1.87 -8.78 -1.71
C GLY A 52 -3.07 -9.73 -1.52
N ILE A 53 -2.95 -10.75 -0.67
CA ILE A 53 -4.03 -11.72 -0.41
C ILE A 53 -4.50 -11.62 1.05
N SER A 54 -5.77 -11.27 1.24
CA SER A 54 -6.40 -11.16 2.56
C SER A 54 -6.47 -12.49 3.32
N ARG A 55 -6.79 -12.47 4.63
CA ARG A 55 -7.00 -13.70 5.41
C ARG A 55 -8.04 -14.63 4.78
N ASP A 56 -9.08 -14.06 4.17
CA ASP A 56 -10.18 -14.79 3.53
C ASP A 56 -9.91 -15.13 2.05
N GLY A 57 -8.65 -15.02 1.60
CA GLY A 57 -8.21 -15.41 0.26
C GLY A 57 -8.55 -14.40 -0.84
N ARG A 58 -9.23 -13.30 -0.53
CA ARG A 58 -9.53 -12.27 -1.53
C ARG A 58 -8.28 -11.47 -1.91
N ALA A 59 -8.17 -11.17 -3.20
CA ALA A 59 -7.23 -10.19 -3.71
C ALA A 59 -7.52 -8.80 -3.13
N LEU A 60 -6.48 -8.17 -2.57
CA LEU A 60 -6.50 -6.77 -2.15
C LEU A 60 -6.44 -5.87 -3.38
N PHE A 61 -7.11 -4.71 -3.31
CA PHE A 61 -7.04 -3.74 -4.38
C PHE A 61 -5.67 -3.07 -4.39
N SER A 62 -5.08 -2.89 -5.57
CA SER A 62 -3.69 -2.46 -5.78
C SER A 62 -3.35 -1.04 -5.34
N LEU A 63 -4.33 -0.32 -4.79
CA LEU A 63 -4.07 0.85 -3.95
C LEU A 63 -3.26 0.49 -2.70
N MET A 64 -3.42 -0.73 -2.18
CA MET A 64 -2.50 -1.30 -1.21
C MET A 64 -1.20 -1.68 -1.94
N PRO A 65 -0.04 -1.11 -1.58
CA PRO A 65 1.20 -1.24 -2.36
C PRO A 65 1.95 -2.56 -2.07
N TYR A 66 1.26 -3.69 -2.14
CA TYR A 66 1.84 -5.00 -1.82
C TYR A 66 3.01 -5.36 -2.75
N ARG A 67 3.01 -4.87 -4.01
CA ARG A 67 4.13 -5.09 -4.95
C ARG A 67 5.43 -4.41 -4.52
N GLN A 68 5.34 -3.28 -3.82
CA GLN A 68 6.48 -2.58 -3.26
C GLN A 68 6.96 -3.34 -2.03
N PHE A 69 6.05 -3.65 -1.11
CA PHE A 69 6.38 -4.39 0.11
C PHE A 69 6.88 -5.82 -0.15
N ALA A 70 6.49 -6.44 -1.26
CA ALA A 70 7.03 -7.71 -1.73
C ALA A 70 8.55 -7.71 -1.89
N LYS A 71 9.20 -6.53 -1.99
CA LYS A 71 10.65 -6.36 -2.13
C LYS A 71 11.38 -6.18 -0.79
N MET A 72 10.67 -5.99 0.31
CA MET A 72 11.24 -5.86 1.65
C MET A 72 11.81 -7.18 2.14
N SER A 73 12.88 -7.12 2.94
CA SER A 73 13.44 -8.32 3.58
C SER A 73 12.41 -8.99 4.51
N ASP A 74 12.62 -10.27 4.84
CA ASP A 74 11.77 -10.95 5.82
C ASP A 74 11.81 -10.24 7.18
N GLU A 75 12.99 -9.78 7.59
CA GLU A 75 13.17 -9.03 8.85
C GLU A 75 12.33 -7.75 8.89
N ASP A 76 12.30 -6.99 7.79
CA ASP A 76 11.47 -5.78 7.70
C ASP A 76 9.98 -6.12 7.79
N ILE A 77 9.54 -7.18 7.10
CA ILE A 77 8.14 -7.61 7.12
C ILE A 77 7.74 -8.12 8.51
N TYR A 78 8.59 -8.89 9.18
CA TYR A 78 8.36 -9.32 10.56
C TYR A 78 8.30 -8.13 11.51
N SER A 79 9.17 -7.14 11.33
CA SER A 79 9.17 -5.90 12.10
C SER A 79 7.88 -5.10 11.89
N LEU A 80 7.35 -5.03 10.65
CA LEU A 80 6.05 -4.42 10.37
C LEU A 80 4.91 -5.15 11.09
N VAL A 81 4.90 -6.49 11.06
CA VAL A 81 3.88 -7.29 11.76
C VAL A 81 3.95 -7.10 13.27
N ALA A 82 5.15 -7.16 13.84
CA ALA A 82 5.37 -6.89 15.26
C ALA A 82 4.92 -5.48 15.66
N TYR A 83 5.22 -4.48 14.81
CA TYR A 83 4.78 -3.11 15.03
C TYR A 83 3.26 -2.97 14.98
N MET A 84 2.58 -3.59 14.00
CA MET A 84 1.11 -3.58 13.95
C MET A 84 0.49 -4.26 15.17
N ASN A 85 1.07 -5.37 15.63
CA ASN A 85 0.60 -6.10 16.81
C ASN A 85 0.79 -5.33 18.12
N SER A 86 1.75 -4.40 18.20
CA SER A 86 2.01 -3.61 19.42
C SER A 86 1.15 -2.35 19.55
N ARG A 87 0.38 -2.00 18.51
CA ARG A 87 -0.49 -0.81 18.51
C ARG A 87 -1.65 -0.98 19.50
N PRO A 88 -2.15 0.11 20.10
CA PRO A 88 -3.42 0.07 20.82
C PRO A 88 -4.57 -0.43 19.91
N PRO A 89 -5.42 -1.36 20.37
CA PRO A 89 -6.57 -1.79 19.60
C PRO A 89 -7.60 -0.66 19.49
N VAL A 90 -8.15 -0.46 18.30
CA VAL A 90 -9.23 0.51 18.07
C VAL A 90 -10.40 -0.22 17.43
N LYS A 91 -11.56 -0.23 18.11
CA LYS A 91 -12.79 -0.77 17.53
C LYS A 91 -13.34 0.23 16.50
N ASN A 92 -13.27 -0.15 15.22
CA ASN A 92 -13.74 0.68 14.11
C ASN A 92 -14.33 -0.21 13.00
N PRO A 93 -15.63 -0.54 13.06
CA PRO A 93 -16.26 -1.34 12.02
C PRO A 93 -16.35 -0.53 10.72
N LEU A 94 -15.78 -1.07 9.65
CA LEU A 94 -15.77 -0.46 8.32
C LEU A 94 -16.38 -1.42 7.29
N PRO A 95 -17.03 -0.92 6.23
CA PRO A 95 -17.48 -1.76 5.13
C PRO A 95 -16.29 -2.41 4.42
N ARG A 96 -16.55 -3.45 3.63
CA ARG A 96 -15.52 -4.04 2.77
C ARG A 96 -15.36 -3.21 1.51
N THR A 97 -14.14 -3.20 0.97
CA THR A 97 -13.90 -2.74 -0.40
C THR A 97 -14.78 -3.53 -1.37
N SER A 98 -15.50 -2.80 -2.22
CA SER A 98 -16.38 -3.35 -3.25
C SER A 98 -16.00 -2.74 -4.59
N LEU A 99 -15.51 -3.57 -5.50
CA LEU A 99 -15.07 -3.15 -6.84
C LEU A 99 -16.20 -3.37 -7.85
N GLN A 100 -16.32 -2.46 -8.81
CA GLN A 100 -17.29 -2.56 -9.91
C GLN A 100 -16.74 -3.42 -11.05
N PHE A 101 -17.64 -4.02 -11.84
CA PHE A 101 -17.26 -4.71 -13.07
C PHE A 101 -16.74 -3.70 -14.11
N PRO A 102 -15.68 -4.01 -14.89
CA PRO A 102 -14.94 -5.29 -14.96
C PRO A 102 -13.77 -5.40 -13.97
N VAL A 103 -13.43 -4.33 -13.24
CA VAL A 103 -12.27 -4.28 -12.33
C VAL A 103 -12.33 -5.37 -11.26
N SER A 104 -13.52 -5.69 -10.75
CA SER A 104 -13.72 -6.75 -9.75
C SER A 104 -13.31 -8.16 -10.21
N VAL A 105 -13.30 -8.40 -11.53
CA VAL A 105 -12.83 -9.67 -12.13
C VAL A 105 -11.32 -9.60 -12.33
N LEU A 106 -10.84 -8.52 -12.96
CA LEU A 106 -9.41 -8.34 -13.25
C LEU A 106 -8.55 -8.35 -11.98
N ASN A 107 -9.01 -7.69 -10.91
CA ASN A 107 -8.28 -7.59 -9.64
C ASN A 107 -8.01 -8.97 -9.00
N ARG A 108 -8.84 -9.99 -9.28
CA ARG A 108 -8.64 -11.34 -8.70
C ARG A 108 -7.36 -12.01 -9.19
N PHE A 109 -6.89 -11.62 -10.37
CA PHE A 109 -5.69 -12.18 -11.00
C PHE A 109 -4.47 -11.27 -10.84
N GLU A 110 -4.61 -10.18 -10.09
CA GLU A 110 -3.56 -9.18 -9.96
C GLU A 110 -2.47 -9.55 -8.93
N PRO A 111 -2.82 -10.08 -7.74
CA PRO A 111 -1.87 -10.72 -6.83
C PRO A 111 -1.03 -11.83 -7.48
N ALA A 112 0.22 -11.94 -7.04
CA ALA A 112 1.12 -13.03 -7.41
C ALA A 112 1.90 -13.51 -6.18
N PRO A 113 2.19 -14.82 -6.07
CA PRO A 113 2.93 -15.35 -4.94
C PRO A 113 4.39 -14.86 -4.96
N VAL A 114 4.96 -14.64 -3.78
CA VAL A 114 6.38 -14.33 -3.64
C VAL A 114 7.14 -15.65 -3.47
N LEU A 115 7.60 -16.21 -4.59
CA LEU A 115 8.24 -17.54 -4.61
C LEU A 115 9.65 -17.55 -4.02
N THR A 116 10.30 -16.39 -3.94
CA THR A 116 11.65 -16.26 -3.40
C THR A 116 11.69 -15.01 -2.54
N PRO A 117 12.03 -15.12 -1.24
CA PRO A 117 12.20 -13.95 -0.40
C PRO A 117 13.20 -12.99 -1.04
N PRO A 118 12.85 -11.70 -1.19
CA PRO A 118 13.75 -10.73 -1.79
C PRO A 118 14.92 -10.48 -0.85
N GLN A 119 16.09 -10.21 -1.42
CA GLN A 119 17.23 -9.69 -0.69
C GLN A 119 17.40 -8.22 -1.09
N PRO A 120 16.96 -7.26 -0.25
CA PRO A 120 17.18 -5.86 -0.56
C PRO A 120 18.69 -5.55 -0.57
N PRO A 121 19.12 -4.49 -1.28
CA PRO A 121 20.51 -4.06 -1.26
C PRO A 121 21.02 -3.83 0.17
N SER A 122 22.30 -4.10 0.39
CA SER A 122 22.93 -3.84 1.68
C SER A 122 22.88 -2.36 2.03
N PRO A 123 22.53 -1.97 3.27
CA PRO A 123 22.63 -0.59 3.74
C PRO A 123 24.04 0.01 3.65
N ARG A 124 25.08 -0.82 3.50
CA ARG A 124 26.47 -0.36 3.28
C ARG A 124 26.69 0.24 1.90
N ASP A 125 25.85 -0.10 0.92
CA ASP A 125 25.82 0.53 -0.40
C ASP A 125 24.71 1.59 -0.40
N ALA A 126 25.07 2.81 0.00
CA ALA A 126 24.11 3.90 0.20
C ALA A 126 23.32 4.23 -1.09
N VAL A 127 23.95 4.10 -2.26
CA VAL A 127 23.31 4.43 -3.54
C VAL A 127 22.26 3.38 -3.90
N ARG A 128 22.62 2.08 -3.87
CA ARG A 128 21.67 1.01 -4.20
C ARG A 128 20.58 0.90 -3.15
N TYR A 129 20.93 1.05 -1.87
CA TYR A 129 19.96 1.02 -0.78
C TYR A 129 19.00 2.22 -0.83
N GLY A 130 19.52 3.42 -1.10
CA GLY A 130 18.70 4.61 -1.30
C GLY A 130 17.71 4.45 -2.47
N GLY A 131 18.17 3.91 -3.60
CA GLY A 131 17.30 3.59 -4.74
C GLY A 131 16.20 2.58 -4.39
N PHE A 132 16.52 1.57 -3.58
CA PHE A 132 15.54 0.63 -3.05
C PHE A 132 14.49 1.32 -2.17
N LEU A 133 14.90 2.14 -1.19
CA LEU A 133 13.99 2.88 -0.32
C LEU A 133 13.09 3.84 -1.08
N ALA A 134 13.65 4.57 -2.05
CA ALA A 134 12.88 5.46 -2.93
C ALA A 134 11.83 4.67 -3.74
N GLY A 135 12.19 3.46 -4.19
CA GLY A 135 11.29 2.53 -4.86
C GLY A 135 10.16 1.96 -3.98
N LEU A 136 10.30 2.00 -2.65
CA LEU A 136 9.26 1.57 -1.71
C LEU A 136 8.23 2.67 -1.45
N ALA A 137 8.68 3.92 -1.28
CA ALA A 137 7.86 5.00 -0.73
C ALA A 137 7.61 6.16 -1.70
N CYS A 138 8.61 6.57 -2.48
CA CYS A 138 8.55 7.79 -3.29
C CYS A 138 7.98 7.53 -4.69
N ILE A 139 8.24 6.34 -5.24
CA ILE A 139 7.96 6.02 -6.65
C ILE A 139 6.48 6.15 -7.05
N GLN A 140 5.56 5.88 -6.13
CA GLN A 140 4.12 5.90 -6.42
C GLN A 140 3.59 7.32 -6.64
N CYS A 141 4.08 8.29 -5.88
CA CYS A 141 3.62 9.66 -5.98
C CYS A 141 4.47 10.48 -6.95
N HIS A 142 5.78 10.23 -7.01
CA HIS A 142 6.73 11.06 -7.75
C HIS A 142 7.13 10.51 -9.11
N SER A 143 6.47 9.49 -9.64
CA SER A 143 6.72 9.02 -11.02
C SER A 143 5.58 9.39 -11.93
N GLU A 144 5.86 9.47 -13.23
CA GLU A 144 4.79 9.49 -14.23
C GLU A 144 4.04 8.16 -14.19
N LEU A 145 2.72 8.19 -14.04
CA LEU A 145 1.89 7.00 -13.96
C LEU A 145 1.00 6.86 -15.20
N ASN A 146 0.93 5.65 -15.75
CA ASN A 146 -0.07 5.25 -16.74
C ASN A 146 -0.99 4.20 -16.12
N LYS A 147 -2.30 4.51 -16.00
CA LYS A 147 -3.31 3.63 -15.37
C LYS A 147 -2.85 3.11 -13.99
N GLY A 148 -2.25 3.99 -13.19
CA GLY A 148 -1.77 3.69 -11.84
C GLY A 148 -0.46 2.88 -11.76
N LYS A 149 0.26 2.72 -12.87
CA LYS A 149 1.56 2.05 -12.90
C LYS A 149 2.65 3.03 -13.34
N PRO A 150 3.85 3.03 -12.71
CA PRO A 150 4.96 3.85 -13.17
C PRO A 150 5.30 3.56 -14.64
N VAL A 151 5.53 4.62 -15.41
CA VAL A 151 6.02 4.53 -16.79
C VAL A 151 7.52 4.24 -16.75
N GLN A 152 7.96 3.20 -17.47
CA GLN A 152 9.35 2.79 -17.51
C GLN A 152 10.25 3.92 -18.05
N GLY A 153 11.36 4.21 -17.37
CA GLY A 153 12.27 5.28 -17.72
C GLY A 153 11.79 6.68 -17.30
N ARG A 154 10.65 6.77 -16.62
CA ARG A 154 10.04 8.00 -16.09
C ARG A 154 9.80 7.89 -14.58
N GLU A 155 10.49 6.96 -13.94
CA GLU A 155 10.53 6.85 -12.49
C GLU A 155 11.06 8.16 -11.91
N PHE A 156 10.40 8.67 -10.87
CA PHE A 156 10.79 9.90 -10.16
C PHE A 156 10.70 11.21 -10.97
N ALA A 157 10.22 11.17 -12.23
CA ALA A 157 10.09 12.34 -13.11
C ALA A 157 9.00 13.35 -12.69
N GLY A 158 8.22 13.05 -11.65
CA GLY A 158 7.11 13.86 -11.19
C GLY A 158 5.91 13.83 -12.16
N GLY A 159 5.06 14.85 -12.05
CA GLY A 159 3.94 15.05 -12.97
C GLY A 159 2.71 14.20 -12.70
N HIS A 160 2.72 13.36 -11.65
CA HIS A 160 1.52 12.64 -11.25
C HIS A 160 0.45 13.61 -10.72
N GLU A 161 -0.73 13.58 -11.33
CA GLU A 161 -1.84 14.46 -10.99
C GLU A 161 -2.67 13.92 -9.82
N PHE A 162 -2.95 14.79 -8.86
CA PHE A 162 -3.88 14.54 -7.76
C PHE A 162 -5.01 15.56 -7.84
N ALA A 163 -6.25 15.08 -7.86
CA ALA A 163 -7.43 15.91 -7.70
C ALA A 163 -7.61 16.28 -6.22
N VAL A 164 -7.54 17.58 -5.91
CA VAL A 164 -7.73 18.12 -4.56
C VAL A 164 -8.85 19.14 -4.61
N GLY A 165 -10.09 18.67 -4.39
CA GLY A 165 -11.28 19.49 -4.56
C GLY A 165 -11.44 19.93 -6.01
N GLN A 166 -11.39 21.23 -6.27
CA GLN A 166 -11.48 21.81 -7.61
C GLN A 166 -10.11 21.98 -8.29
N PHE A 167 -9.01 21.68 -7.60
CA PHE A 167 -7.66 21.89 -8.11
C PHE A 167 -7.03 20.57 -8.55
N ILE A 168 -6.17 20.67 -9.55
CA ILE A 168 -5.23 19.60 -9.92
C ILE A 168 -3.85 20.03 -9.43
N VAL A 169 -3.25 19.25 -8.55
CA VAL A 169 -1.85 19.42 -8.13
C VAL A 169 -1.01 18.32 -8.75
N ARG A 170 0.26 18.61 -9.03
CA ARG A 170 1.21 17.65 -9.64
C ARG A 170 2.37 17.38 -8.71
N SER A 171 2.83 16.13 -8.65
CA SER A 171 4.04 15.80 -7.90
C SER A 171 5.29 16.44 -8.51
N ALA A 172 6.23 16.81 -7.65
CA ALA A 172 7.51 17.35 -8.06
C ALA A 172 8.39 16.28 -8.74
N ASN A 173 9.24 16.74 -9.66
CA ASN A 173 10.34 15.94 -10.19
C ASN A 173 11.40 15.73 -9.08
N LEU A 174 11.84 14.49 -8.88
CA LEU A 174 12.91 14.14 -7.94
C LEU A 174 14.20 13.72 -8.65
N THR A 175 14.24 13.73 -9.98
CA THR A 175 15.49 13.51 -10.72
C THR A 175 16.37 14.75 -10.62
N PRO A 176 17.71 14.61 -10.66
CA PRO A 176 18.58 15.75 -10.84
C PRO A 176 18.20 16.52 -12.12
N ASP A 177 18.24 17.84 -12.05
CA ASP A 177 18.22 18.68 -13.25
C ASP A 177 19.59 18.54 -13.94
N HIS A 178 19.58 18.20 -15.22
CA HIS A 178 20.76 18.26 -16.08
C HIS A 178 20.62 19.42 -17.06
#